data_AF-A0A819UW33-F1
#
_entry.id   AF-A0A819UW33-F1
#
_cell.length_a   1.000
_cell.length_b   1.000
_cell.length_c   1.000
_cell.angle_alpha   90.00
_cell.angle_beta   90.00
_cell.angle_gamma   90.00
#
_symmetry.space_group_name_H-M   'P 1'
#
loop_
_entity.id
_entity.type
_entity.pdbx_description
1 polymer ?
#
loop_
_entity_poly.entity_id
_entity_poly.type
_entity_poly.pdbx_seq_one_letter_code
_entity_poly.pdbx_strand_id
1 'polypeptide(L)'
;MFYTLYNNGWRDVNSLRSWAFQYLPSKVTEVDGKNFSANILRDSKPWLIDFYAPWCGHCHQFSPIFEGVARRLDGKVNLGKINCDNHRQICERVSIHAYPTIKYYKGSNDSKRQEFLGDEIGNLDEDFIVNYINDQLQQQQQQQQQQQQASNVHHTTEL
;
A
#
# COMPACT_ATOMS: atom_id res chain seq x y z
N MET A 1 3.92 -6.41 -39.11
CA MET A 1 4.03 -7.18 -37.85
C MET A 1 5.13 -6.54 -37.02
N PHE A 2 4.79 -5.53 -36.21
CA PHE A 2 5.75 -4.84 -35.36
C PHE A 2 5.81 -5.57 -34.03
N TYR A 3 6.83 -6.39 -33.81
CA TYR A 3 7.16 -6.83 -32.46
C TYR A 3 7.69 -5.61 -31.72
N THR A 4 6.88 -4.99 -30.88
CA THR A 4 7.39 -4.08 -29.85
C THR A 4 8.23 -4.95 -28.92
N LEU A 5 9.56 -4.94 -29.11
CA LEU A 5 10.47 -5.51 -28.13
C LEU A 5 10.24 -4.76 -26.81
N TYR A 6 9.67 -5.46 -25.82
CA TYR A 6 9.42 -4.89 -24.50
C TYR A 6 10.76 -4.41 -23.92
N ASN A 7 10.80 -3.19 -23.38
CA ASN A 7 12.02 -2.50 -22.94
C ASN A 7 13.14 -2.37 -23.99
N ASN A 8 12.84 -2.13 -25.27
CA ASN A 8 13.85 -1.75 -26.28
C ASN A 8 15.09 -2.69 -26.38
N GLY A 9 15.02 -3.94 -25.89
CA GLY A 9 16.14 -4.88 -25.88
C GLY A 9 17.10 -4.78 -24.69
N TRP A 10 16.79 -4.01 -23.64
CA TRP A 10 17.59 -3.97 -22.41
C TRP A 10 17.50 -5.31 -21.65
N ARG A 11 18.67 -5.88 -21.32
CA ARG A 11 18.81 -7.18 -20.60
C ARG A 11 19.23 -7.01 -19.15
N ASP A 12 18.90 -5.89 -18.55
CA ASP A 12 19.19 -5.63 -17.15
C ASP A 12 18.16 -6.34 -16.24
N VAL A 13 18.51 -6.45 -14.96
CA VAL A 13 17.70 -7.16 -13.96
C VAL A 13 16.31 -6.53 -13.79
N ASN A 14 16.18 -5.21 -13.89
CA ASN A 14 14.89 -4.53 -13.72
C ASN A 14 13.96 -4.80 -14.91
N SER A 15 14.51 -4.88 -16.12
CA SER A 15 13.76 -5.26 -17.31
C SER A 15 13.24 -6.69 -17.24
N LEU A 16 14.08 -7.64 -16.83
CA LEU A 16 13.67 -9.04 -16.65
C LEU A 16 12.62 -9.20 -15.55
N ARG A 17 12.77 -8.47 -14.44
CA ARG A 17 11.81 -8.47 -13.34
C ARG A 17 10.46 -7.91 -13.75
N SER A 18 10.44 -6.79 -14.46
CA SER A 18 9.21 -6.16 -14.95
C SER A 18 8.47 -7.08 -15.92
N TRP A 19 9.21 -7.74 -16.83
CA TRP A 19 8.67 -8.76 -17.71
C TRP A 19 8.05 -9.92 -16.91
N ALA A 20 8.77 -10.47 -15.91
CA ALA A 20 8.26 -11.57 -15.10
C ALA A 20 6.94 -11.19 -14.40
N PHE A 21 6.85 -9.99 -13.83
CA PHE A 21 5.63 -9.52 -13.16
C PHE A 21 4.44 -9.29 -14.10
N GLN A 22 4.65 -9.09 -15.39
CA GLN A 22 3.57 -9.00 -16.37
C GLN A 22 2.84 -10.35 -16.56
N TYR A 23 3.54 -11.48 -16.40
CA TYR A 23 2.97 -12.81 -16.62
C TYR A 23 2.57 -13.52 -15.31
N LEU A 24 3.08 -13.05 -14.18
CA LEU A 24 2.70 -13.58 -12.88
C LEU A 24 1.36 -12.97 -12.43
N PRO A 25 0.53 -13.71 -11.68
CA PRO A 25 -0.63 -13.13 -11.01
C PRO A 25 -0.19 -11.95 -10.13
N SER A 26 -0.86 -10.81 -10.32
CA SER A 26 -0.61 -9.60 -9.53
C SER A 26 -0.99 -9.84 -8.08
N LYS A 27 -0.19 -9.26 -7.17
CA LYS A 27 -0.50 -9.21 -5.73
C LYS A 27 -1.06 -7.84 -5.32
N VAL A 28 -1.28 -6.94 -6.28
CA VAL A 28 -1.85 -5.61 -6.10
C VAL A 28 -3.30 -5.62 -6.59
N THR A 29 -4.22 -5.26 -5.72
CA THR A 29 -5.66 -5.24 -6.03
C THR A 29 -6.05 -3.91 -6.68
N GLU A 30 -6.81 -3.93 -7.76
CA GLU A 30 -7.46 -2.71 -8.26
C GLU A 30 -8.58 -2.32 -7.29
N VAL A 31 -8.50 -1.12 -6.71
CA VAL A 31 -9.50 -0.63 -5.77
C VAL A 31 -10.37 0.42 -6.47
N ASP A 32 -11.66 0.16 -6.57
CA ASP A 32 -12.63 1.18 -7.00
C ASP A 32 -12.71 2.28 -5.92
N GLY A 33 -12.39 3.51 -6.32
CA GLY A 33 -12.42 4.67 -5.43
C GLY A 33 -13.77 4.92 -4.75
N LYS A 34 -14.88 4.44 -5.36
CA LYS A 34 -16.22 4.52 -4.75
C LYS A 34 -16.33 3.69 -3.47
N ASN A 35 -15.58 2.58 -3.39
CA ASN A 35 -15.58 1.65 -2.26
C ASN A 35 -14.44 1.92 -1.28
N PHE A 36 -13.62 2.97 -1.48
CA PHE A 36 -12.48 3.32 -0.63
C PHE A 36 -12.83 3.32 0.87
N SER A 37 -13.92 4.01 1.24
CA SER A 37 -14.34 4.10 2.64
C SER A 37 -14.76 2.75 3.24
N ALA A 38 -15.31 1.84 2.42
CA ALA A 38 -15.78 0.54 2.89
C ALA A 38 -14.65 -0.48 2.95
N ASN A 39 -13.79 -0.51 1.94
CA ASN A 39 -12.76 -1.52 1.77
C ASN A 39 -11.45 -1.19 2.49
N ILE A 40 -11.14 0.10 2.69
CA ILE A 40 -9.87 0.52 3.30
C ILE A 40 -10.15 1.05 4.70
N LEU A 41 -10.95 2.12 4.84
CA LEU A 41 -11.08 2.83 6.13
C LEU A 41 -11.76 2.03 7.26
N ARG A 42 -12.42 0.93 6.93
CA ARG A 42 -13.11 0.03 7.88
C ARG A 42 -12.46 -1.35 7.98
N ASP A 43 -11.43 -1.61 7.19
CA ASP A 43 -10.71 -2.87 7.28
C ASP A 43 -9.77 -2.84 8.49
N SER A 44 -9.79 -3.91 9.28
CA SER A 44 -8.86 -4.08 10.39
C SER A 44 -7.46 -4.45 9.89
N LYS A 45 -7.36 -5.02 8.69
CA LYS A 45 -6.07 -5.31 8.07
C LYS A 45 -5.48 -4.04 7.45
N PRO A 46 -4.17 -3.79 7.61
CA PRO A 46 -3.54 -2.62 7.02
C PRO A 46 -3.56 -2.66 5.49
N TRP A 47 -3.61 -1.48 4.88
CA TRP A 47 -3.52 -1.29 3.43
C TRP A 47 -2.35 -0.39 3.04
N LEU A 48 -1.71 -0.70 1.92
CA LEU A 48 -0.79 0.20 1.22
C LEU A 48 -1.36 0.47 -0.17
N ILE A 49 -1.66 1.74 -0.48
CA ILE A 49 -2.37 2.13 -1.69
C ILE A 49 -1.48 2.97 -2.59
N ASP A 50 -1.32 2.54 -3.84
CA ASP A 50 -0.71 3.31 -4.93
C ASP A 50 -1.78 4.15 -5.67
N PHE A 51 -1.70 5.47 -5.54
CA PHE A 51 -2.52 6.41 -6.27
C PHE A 51 -1.80 6.78 -7.57
N TYR A 52 -2.36 6.36 -8.69
CA TYR A 52 -1.70 6.43 -9.99
C TYR A 52 -2.61 6.99 -11.08
N ALA A 53 -2.02 7.30 -12.25
CA ALA A 53 -2.75 7.59 -13.48
C ALA A 53 -2.20 6.73 -14.63
N PRO A 54 -3.04 6.22 -15.54
CA PRO A 54 -2.62 5.27 -16.58
C PRO A 54 -1.74 5.89 -17.66
N TRP A 55 -1.70 7.21 -17.77
CA TRP A 55 -0.87 7.96 -18.72
C TRP A 55 0.47 8.42 -18.12
N CYS A 56 0.72 8.13 -16.85
CA CYS A 56 1.87 8.63 -16.10
C CYS A 56 3.10 7.71 -16.27
N GLY A 57 4.14 8.23 -16.92
CA GLY A 57 5.41 7.51 -17.14
C GLY A 57 6.08 7.00 -15.86
N HIS A 58 6.16 7.83 -14.82
CA HIS A 58 6.73 7.43 -13.52
C HIS A 58 5.92 6.30 -12.86
N CYS A 59 4.61 6.28 -13.07
CA CYS A 59 3.71 5.24 -12.55
C CYS A 59 3.98 3.91 -13.24
N HIS A 60 4.24 3.91 -14.55
CA HIS A 60 4.67 2.70 -15.27
C HIS A 60 5.99 2.15 -14.75
N GLN A 61 6.94 3.01 -14.40
CA GLN A 61 8.23 2.60 -13.83
C GLN A 61 8.08 2.08 -12.40
N PHE A 62 7.19 2.67 -11.61
CA PHE A 62 6.96 2.28 -10.22
C PHE A 62 6.11 1.01 -10.07
N SER A 63 5.17 0.75 -10.97
CA SER A 63 4.30 -0.44 -10.91
C SER A 63 5.05 -1.77 -10.68
N PRO A 64 6.15 -2.12 -11.38
CA PRO A 64 6.89 -3.34 -11.08
C PRO A 64 7.59 -3.32 -9.71
N ILE A 65 8.00 -2.15 -9.22
CA ILE A 65 8.56 -2.00 -7.86
C ILE A 65 7.47 -2.30 -6.83
N PHE A 66 6.29 -1.73 -7.01
CA PHE A 66 5.15 -1.91 -6.12
C PHE A 66 4.63 -3.36 -6.09
N GLU A 67 4.67 -4.08 -7.22
CA GLU A 67 4.44 -5.54 -7.25
C GLU A 67 5.49 -6.32 -6.44
N GLY A 68 6.75 -5.87 -6.45
CA GLY A 68 7.81 -6.40 -5.60
C GLY A 68 7.50 -6.25 -4.12
N VAL A 69 7.11 -5.03 -3.71
CA VAL A 69 6.63 -4.74 -2.35
C VAL A 69 5.46 -5.65 -2.00
N ALA A 70 4.48 -5.81 -2.91
CA ALA A 70 3.28 -6.61 -2.68
C ALA A 70 3.60 -8.07 -2.35
N ARG A 71 4.55 -8.65 -3.07
CA ARG A 71 5.00 -10.03 -2.84
C ARG A 71 5.74 -10.19 -1.51
N ARG A 72 6.52 -9.19 -1.10
CA ARG A 72 7.30 -9.23 0.16
C ARG A 72 6.44 -9.00 1.40
N LEU A 73 5.34 -8.28 1.26
CA LEU A 73 4.38 -7.98 2.33
C LEU A 73 3.12 -8.87 2.27
N ASP A 74 3.10 -9.88 1.39
CA ASP A 74 1.96 -10.77 1.21
C ASP A 74 1.53 -11.39 2.55
N GLY A 75 0.22 -11.46 2.77
CA GLY A 75 -0.37 -11.89 4.03
C GLY A 75 -0.32 -10.86 5.17
N LYS A 76 0.65 -9.95 5.21
CA LYS A 76 0.79 -8.94 6.28
C LYS A 76 -0.02 -7.68 6.03
N VAL A 77 0.04 -7.15 4.82
CA VAL A 77 -0.62 -5.90 4.39
C VAL A 77 -1.35 -6.15 3.08
N ASN A 78 -2.50 -5.54 2.90
CA ASN A 78 -3.21 -5.55 1.62
C ASN A 78 -2.61 -4.46 0.72
N LEU A 79 -2.25 -4.80 -0.51
CA LEU A 79 -1.78 -3.81 -1.47
C LEU A 79 -2.85 -3.54 -2.51
N GLY A 80 -3.10 -2.26 -2.73
CA GLY A 80 -4.10 -1.79 -3.68
C GLY A 80 -3.55 -0.68 -4.56
N LYS A 81 -4.19 -0.46 -5.69
CA LYS A 81 -3.97 0.72 -6.51
C LYS A 81 -5.29 1.37 -6.91
N ILE A 82 -5.29 2.69 -7.01
CA ILE A 82 -6.45 3.50 -7.38
C ILE A 82 -6.08 4.37 -8.57
N ASN A 83 -6.82 4.19 -9.66
CA ASN A 83 -6.71 5.04 -10.83
C ASN A 83 -7.38 6.41 -10.56
N CYS A 84 -6.56 7.43 -10.32
CA CYS A 84 -7.02 8.79 -10.06
C CYS A 84 -7.58 9.52 -11.28
N ASP A 85 -7.35 9.02 -12.50
CA ASP A 85 -7.99 9.54 -13.72
C ASP A 85 -9.51 9.23 -13.70
N ASN A 86 -9.85 8.01 -13.28
CA ASN A 86 -11.25 7.58 -13.10
C ASN A 86 -11.86 8.04 -11.76
N HIS A 87 -11.03 8.29 -10.76
CA HIS A 87 -11.45 8.54 -9.37
C HIS A 87 -10.89 9.86 -8.81
N ARG A 88 -10.91 10.94 -9.61
CA ARG A 88 -10.36 12.26 -9.25
C ARG A 88 -10.79 12.78 -7.88
N GLN A 89 -12.09 12.72 -7.58
CA GLN A 89 -12.64 13.28 -6.35
C GLN A 89 -12.06 12.64 -5.08
N ILE A 90 -11.85 11.32 -5.05
CA ILE A 90 -11.26 10.68 -3.87
C ILE A 90 -9.77 11.01 -3.77
N CYS A 91 -9.05 11.04 -4.89
CA CYS A 91 -7.64 11.41 -4.90
C CYS A 91 -7.40 12.85 -4.45
N GLU A 92 -8.27 13.79 -4.83
CA GLU A 92 -8.23 15.16 -4.30
C GLU A 92 -8.50 15.21 -2.79
N ARG A 93 -9.51 14.46 -2.31
CA ARG A 93 -9.87 14.45 -0.89
C ARG A 93 -8.81 13.82 0.00
N VAL A 94 -8.07 12.84 -0.50
CA VAL A 94 -6.91 12.24 0.21
C VAL A 94 -5.62 13.00 -0.09
N SER A 95 -5.69 14.20 -0.68
CA SER A 95 -4.57 15.11 -0.92
C SER A 95 -3.47 14.52 -1.81
N ILE A 96 -3.83 13.89 -2.92
CA ILE A 96 -2.88 13.43 -3.93
C ILE A 96 -2.56 14.59 -4.88
N HIS A 97 -1.30 15.02 -4.89
CA HIS A 97 -0.84 16.18 -5.68
C HIS A 97 0.11 15.80 -6.82
N ALA A 98 0.64 14.58 -6.80
CA ALA A 98 1.54 14.04 -7.82
C ALA A 98 1.30 12.54 -7.99
N TYR A 99 1.84 11.96 -9.06
CA TYR A 99 1.76 10.52 -9.30
C TYR A 99 3.15 9.92 -9.59
N PRO A 100 3.42 8.69 -9.12
CA PRO A 100 2.62 7.95 -8.13
C PRO A 100 2.77 8.55 -6.72
N THR A 101 1.75 8.41 -5.89
CA THR A 101 1.83 8.67 -4.44
C THR A 101 1.34 7.42 -3.73
N ILE A 102 2.10 6.93 -2.76
CA ILE A 102 1.69 5.79 -1.94
C ILE A 102 1.29 6.25 -0.54
N LYS A 103 0.18 5.71 -0.02
CA LYS A 103 -0.26 5.96 1.35
C LYS A 103 -0.53 4.68 2.11
N TYR A 104 -0.08 4.65 3.35
CA TYR A 104 -0.26 3.57 4.30
C TYR A 104 -1.46 3.85 5.20
N TYR A 105 -2.30 2.85 5.35
CA TYR A 105 -3.51 2.83 6.17
C TYR A 105 -3.33 1.72 7.19
N LYS A 106 -3.18 2.09 8.46
CA LYS A 106 -2.81 1.19 9.57
C LYS A 106 -3.84 0.10 9.87
N GLY A 107 -5.06 0.24 9.37
CA GLY A 107 -6.19 -0.60 9.73
C GLY A 107 -6.99 0.00 10.88
N SER A 108 -8.28 -0.32 10.95
CA SER A 108 -9.18 0.13 12.01
C SER A 108 -9.05 -0.74 13.27
N ASN A 109 -8.99 -0.12 14.44
CA ASN A 109 -9.05 -0.80 15.73
C ASN A 109 -10.43 -0.62 16.37
N ASP A 110 -11.01 -1.72 16.85
CA ASP A 110 -12.18 -1.82 17.75
C ASP A 110 -13.09 -0.58 17.76
N SER A 111 -13.83 -0.41 16.67
CA SER A 111 -14.91 0.57 16.48
C SER A 111 -14.54 1.97 15.98
N LYS A 112 -13.25 2.34 15.88
CA LYS A 112 -12.84 3.63 15.31
C LYS A 112 -12.39 3.47 13.86
N ARG A 113 -12.96 4.28 12.97
CA ARG A 113 -12.45 4.41 11.59
C ARG A 113 -11.02 4.93 11.64
N GLN A 114 -10.16 4.36 10.81
CA GLN A 114 -8.81 4.91 10.65
C GLN A 114 -8.84 6.27 9.94
N GLU A 115 -7.71 6.98 10.01
CA GLU A 115 -7.57 8.30 9.42
C GLU A 115 -7.79 8.28 7.91
N PHE A 116 -8.57 9.24 7.42
CA PHE A 116 -8.98 9.31 6.01
C PHE A 116 -7.80 9.58 5.07
N LEU A 117 -6.84 10.41 5.51
CA LEU A 117 -5.71 10.82 4.69
C LEU A 117 -4.68 9.70 4.52
N GLY A 118 -4.48 8.86 5.54
CA GLY A 118 -3.39 7.88 5.57
C GLY A 118 -2.00 8.54 5.69
N ASP A 119 -1.00 7.70 5.90
CA ASP A 119 0.40 8.13 6.03
C ASP A 119 1.09 8.07 4.66
N GLU A 120 1.49 9.21 4.12
CA GLU A 120 2.23 9.26 2.86
C GLU A 120 3.69 8.82 3.03
N ILE A 121 4.16 7.93 2.16
CA ILE A 121 5.56 7.48 2.13
C ILE A 121 6.29 8.19 0.99
N GLY A 122 7.21 9.09 1.33
CA GLY A 122 7.88 9.96 0.36
C GLY A 122 9.04 9.31 -0.42
N ASN A 123 9.40 8.06 -0.14
CA ASN A 123 10.45 7.34 -0.86
C ASN A 123 9.86 6.05 -1.47
N LEU A 124 10.03 5.92 -2.79
CA LEU A 124 9.45 4.86 -3.62
C LEU A 124 10.39 3.68 -3.85
N ASP A 125 11.53 3.64 -3.17
CA ASP A 125 12.42 2.48 -3.17
C ASP A 125 11.76 1.26 -2.49
N GLU A 126 11.93 0.08 -3.07
CA GLU A 126 11.28 -1.14 -2.59
C GLU A 126 11.69 -1.51 -1.16
N ASP A 127 12.98 -1.49 -0.87
CA ASP A 127 13.51 -1.89 0.42
C ASP A 127 13.10 -0.87 1.49
N PHE A 128 13.15 0.42 1.15
CA PHE A 128 12.64 1.46 2.03
C PHE A 128 11.18 1.24 2.40
N ILE A 129 10.29 1.03 1.42
CA ILE A 129 8.87 0.81 1.66
C ILE A 129 8.66 -0.43 2.55
N VAL A 130 9.30 -1.55 2.20
CA VAL A 130 9.14 -2.80 2.95
C VAL A 130 9.61 -2.65 4.39
N ASN A 131 10.75 -2.00 4.61
CA ASN A 131 11.30 -1.78 5.95
C ASN A 131 10.40 -0.84 6.75
N TYR A 132 10.00 0.29 6.17
CA TYR A 132 9.07 1.24 6.79
C TYR A 132 7.78 0.54 7.24
N ILE A 133 7.17 -0.28 6.38
CA ILE A 133 5.94 -0.98 6.73
C ILE A 133 6.17 -2.03 7.83
N ASN A 134 7.24 -2.81 7.77
CA ASN A 134 7.54 -3.78 8.83
C ASN A 134 7.74 -3.07 10.18
N ASP A 135 8.41 -1.92 10.21
CA ASP A 135 8.60 -1.12 11.41
C ASP A 135 7.25 -0.62 11.97
N GLN A 136 6.36 -0.13 11.09
CA GLN A 136 5.01 0.28 11.49
C GLN A 136 4.22 -0.88 12.11
N LEU A 137 4.28 -2.08 11.50
CA LEU A 137 3.60 -3.27 12.01
C LEU A 137 4.14 -3.68 13.39
N GLN A 138 5.47 -3.62 13.60
CA GLN A 138 6.08 -3.94 14.89
C GLN A 138 5.66 -2.95 15.98
N GLN A 139 5.64 -1.65 15.67
CA GLN A 139 5.20 -0.61 16.62
C GLN A 139 3.74 -0.81 17.05
N GLN A 140 2.85 -1.16 16.11
CA GLN A 140 1.45 -1.44 16.42
C GLN A 140 1.29 -2.64 17.35
N GLN A 141 2.02 -3.74 17.09
CA GLN A 141 1.99 -4.93 17.95
C GLN A 141 2.47 -4.62 19.38
N GLN A 142 3.53 -3.82 19.52
CA GLN A 142 4.04 -3.40 20.84
C GLN A 142 3.03 -2.54 21.59
N GLN A 143 2.38 -1.59 20.92
CA GLN A 143 1.35 -0.74 21.54
C GLN A 143 0.14 -1.56 22.00
N GLN A 144 -0.31 -2.53 21.19
CA GLN A 144 -1.41 -3.43 21.56
C GLN A 144 -1.04 -4.28 22.79
N GLN A 145 0.17 -4.81 22.85
CA GLN A 145 0.66 -5.58 24.00
C GLN A 145 0.72 -4.72 25.27
N GLN A 146 1.24 -3.49 25.18
CA GLN A 146 1.31 -2.57 26.31
C GLN A 146 -0.09 -2.17 26.82
N GLN A 147 -1.04 -1.92 25.91
CA GLN A 147 -2.42 -1.60 26.28
C GLN A 147 -3.10 -2.77 27.01
N GLN A 148 -2.92 -4.00 26.52
CA GLN A 148 -3.44 -5.21 27.17
C GLN A 148 -2.83 -5.43 28.56
N GLN A 149 -1.53 -5.17 28.72
CA GLN A 149 -0.87 -5.25 30.03
C GLN A 149 -1.39 -4.18 31.01
N ALA A 150 -1.61 -2.94 30.55
CA ALA A 150 -2.16 -1.87 31.38
C ALA A 150 -3.61 -2.15 31.81
N SER A 151 -4.45 -2.74 30.96
CA SER A 151 -5.82 -3.12 31.30
C SER A 151 -5.89 -4.26 32.32
N ASN A 152 -4.97 -5.22 32.26
CA ASN A 152 -4.94 -6.35 33.19
C ASN A 152 -4.48 -5.95 34.61
N VAL A 153 -3.59 -4.96 34.74
CA VAL A 153 -3.12 -4.46 36.05
C VAL A 153 -4.24 -3.75 36.83
N HIS A 154 -5.11 -3.00 36.13
CA HIS A 154 -6.24 -2.33 36.77
C HIS A 154 -7.28 -3.30 37.36
N HIS A 155 -7.34 -4.55 36.90
CA HIS A 155 -8.28 -5.55 37.46
C HIS A 155 -7.73 -6.29 38.69
N THR A 156 -6.41 -6.30 38.91
CA THR A 156 -5.75 -7.02 40.03
C THR A 156 -5.52 -6.17 41.29
N THR A 157 -5.86 -4.88 41.29
CA THR A 157 -5.55 -3.95 42.42
C THR A 157 -6.76 -3.69 43.34
N GLU A 158 -7.88 -4.41 43.17
CA GLU A 158 -9.10 -4.30 44.00
C GLU A 158 -9.33 -5.52 44.93
N LEU A 159 -8.27 -6.27 45.29
CA LEU A 159 -8.29 -7.33 46.31
C LEU A 159 -7.35 -6.96 47.47
#